data_AF-A0A401T9P9-F1
#
_entry.id   AF-A0A401T9P9-F1
#
_cell.length_a   1.000
_cell.length_b   1.000
_cell.length_c   1.000
_cell.angle_alpha   90.00
_cell.angle_beta   90.00
_cell.angle_gamma   90.00
#
_symmetry.space_group_name_H-M   'P 1'
#
loop_
_entity.id
_entity.type
_entity.pdbx_description
1 polymer ?
#
loop_
_entity_poly.entity_id
_entity_poly.type
_entity_poly.pdbx_seq_one_letter_code
_entity_poly.pdbx_strand_id
1 'polypeptide(L)'
;TGTNACYMEEMQYIDMVEGDEGRMCINMEWGAFGDFGELDDIRTEFDREIDRGSINPGKQLFEKLISGMYMGELVRIILVQMAKDGLLFEGKLSPELLIKGHFETRYVSAIEK
;
A
#
# COMPACT_ATOMS: atom_id res chain seq x y z
N THR A 1 -0.86 -7.06 7.24
CA THR A 1 -1.39 -7.89 6.13
C THR A 1 -0.98 -7.23 4.84
N GLY A 2 -0.50 -8.00 3.86
CA GLY A 2 0.03 -7.50 2.60
C GLY A 2 -0.86 -7.77 1.39
N THR A 3 -0.31 -7.56 0.19
CA THR A 3 -0.90 -8.05 -1.06
C THR A 3 0.18 -8.80 -1.84
N ASN A 4 -0.16 -9.99 -2.34
CA ASN A 4 0.72 -10.78 -3.20
C ASN A 4 -0.13 -11.64 -4.15
N ALA A 5 0.49 -12.13 -5.22
CA ALA A 5 -0.09 -13.08 -6.15
C ALA A 5 0.90 -14.16 -6.55
N CYS A 6 0.35 -15.30 -6.95
CA CYS A 6 1.08 -16.36 -7.60
C CYS A 6 0.30 -16.87 -8.82
N TYR A 7 1.00 -17.50 -9.75
CA TYR A 7 0.40 -18.12 -10.92
C TYR A 7 1.23 -19.33 -11.37
N MET A 8 0.65 -20.19 -12.20
CA MET A 8 1.36 -21.30 -12.81
C MET A 8 2.05 -20.80 -14.08
N GLU A 9 3.38 -20.81 -14.10
CA GLU A 9 4.20 -20.48 -15.27
C GLU A 9 4.73 -21.76 -15.94
N GLU A 10 4.90 -21.73 -17.26
CA GLU A 10 5.53 -22.81 -18.02
C GLU A 10 7.02 -22.87 -17.69
N MET A 11 7.54 -24.09 -17.44
CA MET A 11 8.94 -24.31 -17.03
C MET A 11 9.94 -23.72 -18.02
N GLN A 12 9.62 -23.74 -19.32
CA GLN A 12 10.44 -23.14 -20.38
C GLN A 12 10.67 -21.62 -20.24
N TYR A 13 9.87 -20.91 -19.42
CA TYR A 13 10.04 -19.47 -19.15
C TYR A 13 10.72 -19.19 -17.80
N ILE A 14 11.20 -20.22 -17.10
CA ILE A 14 11.81 -20.09 -15.76
C ILE A 14 13.32 -20.39 -15.85
N ASP A 15 14.11 -19.38 -16.21
CA ASP A 15 15.56 -19.51 -16.39
C ASP A 15 16.32 -19.95 -15.13
N MET A 16 15.71 -19.76 -13.95
CA MET A 16 16.34 -20.02 -12.65
C MET A 16 16.25 -21.49 -12.20
N VAL A 17 15.52 -22.35 -12.92
CA VAL A 17 15.32 -23.77 -12.59
C VAL A 17 15.65 -24.61 -13.82
N GLU A 18 16.43 -25.68 -13.64
CA GLU A 18 16.73 -26.61 -14.73
C GLU A 18 15.48 -27.41 -15.15
N GLY A 19 15.28 -27.53 -16.47
CA GLY A 19 14.18 -28.26 -17.10
C GLY A 19 13.16 -27.35 -17.79
N ASP A 20 12.56 -27.84 -18.88
CA ASP A 20 11.62 -27.10 -19.74
C ASP A 20 10.23 -27.74 -19.83
N GLU A 21 10.04 -28.93 -19.24
CA GLU A 21 8.78 -29.67 -19.25
C GLU A 21 7.88 -29.34 -18.04
N GLY A 22 6.61 -29.06 -18.30
CA GLY A 22 5.58 -28.86 -17.27
C GLY A 22 5.46 -27.41 -16.80
N ARG A 23 4.87 -27.22 -15.60
CA ARG A 23 4.59 -25.90 -15.02
C ARG A 23 5.01 -25.82 -13.56
N MET A 24 5.42 -24.64 -13.12
CA MET A 24 5.76 -24.35 -11.72
C MET A 24 4.96 -23.13 -11.22
N CYS A 25 4.58 -23.15 -9.94
CA CYS A 25 3.95 -22.00 -9.31
C CYS A 25 5.01 -20.91 -9.03
N ILE A 26 4.85 -19.74 -9.63
CA ILE A 26 5.67 -18.57 -9.38
C ILE A 26 5.03 -17.71 -8.31
N ASN A 27 5.78 -17.48 -7.24
CA ASN A 27 5.48 -16.43 -6.27
C ASN A 27 6.05 -15.11 -6.79
N MET A 28 5.19 -14.13 -7.08
CA MET A 28 5.62 -12.89 -7.72
C MET A 28 6.33 -11.92 -6.77
N GLU A 29 6.01 -11.97 -5.47
CA GLU A 29 6.40 -10.94 -4.51
C GLU A 29 6.09 -9.53 -5.03
N TRP A 30 4.90 -9.35 -5.64
CA TRP A 30 4.57 -8.15 -6.41
C TRP A 30 4.49 -6.87 -5.58
N GLY A 31 4.56 -6.98 -4.24
CA GLY A 31 4.46 -5.85 -3.33
C GLY A 31 5.61 -4.88 -3.53
N ALA A 32 6.77 -5.37 -3.97
CA ALA A 32 7.97 -4.61 -4.28
C ALA A 32 7.91 -3.88 -5.64
N PHE A 33 6.85 -4.04 -6.43
CA PHE A 33 6.70 -3.29 -7.66
C PHE A 33 6.69 -1.78 -7.37
N GLY A 34 7.43 -1.01 -8.15
CA GLY A 34 7.63 0.43 -7.94
C GLY A 34 8.80 0.82 -7.05
N ASP A 35 9.44 -0.13 -6.34
CA ASP A 35 10.59 0.13 -5.46
C ASP A 35 11.78 0.82 -6.16
N PHE A 36 11.85 0.78 -7.50
CA PHE A 36 12.88 1.43 -8.30
C PHE A 36 12.37 2.63 -9.11
N GLY A 37 11.19 3.15 -8.75
CA GLY A 37 10.62 4.37 -9.31
C GLY A 37 9.59 4.15 -10.42
N GLU A 38 9.21 2.90 -10.71
CA GLU A 38 8.24 2.58 -11.77
C GLU A 38 6.83 3.14 -11.50
N LEU A 39 6.53 3.54 -10.25
CA LEU A 39 5.25 4.09 -9.82
C LEU A 39 5.34 5.55 -9.32
N ASP A 40 6.47 6.22 -9.52
CA ASP A 40 6.66 7.56 -8.93
C ASP A 40 5.77 8.64 -9.54
N ASP A 41 5.28 8.44 -10.76
CA ASP A 41 4.36 9.32 -11.47
C ASP A 41 2.92 9.25 -10.93
N ILE A 42 2.51 8.10 -10.39
CA ILE A 42 1.18 7.90 -9.81
C ILE A 42 1.13 8.09 -8.30
N ARG A 43 2.27 7.95 -7.60
CA ARG A 43 2.35 8.14 -6.15
C ARG A 43 2.09 9.59 -5.78
N THR A 44 1.23 9.80 -4.79
CA THR A 44 0.89 11.11 -4.24
C THR A 44 1.84 11.50 -3.09
N GLU A 45 1.73 12.73 -2.59
CA GLU A 45 2.41 13.13 -1.35
C GLU A 45 2.00 12.29 -0.14
N PHE A 46 0.75 11.81 -0.11
CA PHE A 46 0.22 10.98 0.98
C PHE A 46 0.89 9.60 1.00
N ASP A 47 1.05 8.98 -0.17
CA ASP A 47 1.75 7.69 -0.31
C ASP A 47 3.21 7.81 0.13
N ARG A 48 3.85 8.93 -0.20
CA ARG A 48 5.23 9.24 0.22
C ARG A 48 5.32 9.50 1.73
N GLU A 49 4.30 10.08 2.35
CA GLU A 49 4.24 10.23 3.82
C GLU A 49 4.09 8.87 4.52
N ILE A 50 3.19 8.01 4.05
CA ILE A 50 3.03 6.64 4.55
C ILE A 50 4.36 5.89 4.46
N ASP A 51 5.00 5.94 3.30
CA ASP A 51 6.25 5.24 3.04
C ASP A 51 7.37 5.71 3.99
N ARG A 52 7.58 7.03 4.12
CA ARG A 52 8.56 7.62 5.05
C ARG A 52 8.33 7.20 6.49
N GLY A 53 7.07 7.08 6.91
CA GLY A 53 6.70 6.67 8.25
C GLY A 53 6.65 5.15 8.46
N SER A 54 6.83 4.33 7.42
CA SER A 54 6.68 2.87 7.50
C SER A 54 7.88 2.17 8.13
N ILE A 55 7.75 0.88 8.43
CA ILE A 55 8.84 0.05 8.98
C ILE A 55 9.94 -0.17 7.93
N ASN A 56 9.58 -0.11 6.65
CA ASN A 56 10.43 -0.40 5.50
C ASN A 56 10.36 0.72 4.44
N PRO A 57 10.86 1.94 4.71
CA PRO A 57 10.82 3.04 3.75
C PRO A 57 11.51 2.69 2.42
N GLY A 58 10.89 3.08 1.30
CA GLY A 58 11.40 2.80 -0.05
C GLY A 58 11.25 1.34 -0.49
N LYS A 59 10.50 0.52 0.27
CA LYS A 59 10.22 -0.88 -0.04
C LYS A 59 8.75 -1.20 -0.03
N GLN A 60 8.36 -2.25 -0.75
CA GLN A 60 6.98 -2.71 -0.82
C GLN A 60 6.01 -1.59 -1.27
N LEU A 61 6.43 -0.75 -2.22
CA LEU A 61 5.69 0.46 -2.58
C LEU A 61 4.31 0.15 -3.16
N PHE A 62 4.20 -0.82 -4.06
CA PHE A 62 2.89 -1.26 -4.56
C PHE A 62 2.00 -1.82 -3.45
N GLU A 63 2.57 -2.60 -2.53
CA GLU A 63 1.80 -3.12 -1.39
C GLU A 63 1.25 -2.01 -0.50
N LYS A 64 1.99 -0.91 -0.33
CA LYS A 64 1.55 0.26 0.44
C LYS A 64 0.36 0.99 -0.19
N LEU A 65 0.25 0.94 -1.52
CA LEU A 65 -0.87 1.55 -2.23
C LEU A 65 -2.17 0.75 -2.10
N ILE A 66 -2.09 -0.56 -1.90
CA ILE A 66 -3.24 -1.46 -2.06
C ILE A 66 -3.66 -2.15 -0.75
N SER A 67 -2.70 -2.56 0.08
CA SER A 67 -3.02 -3.48 1.17
C SER A 67 -3.77 -2.80 2.33
N GLY A 68 -4.62 -3.59 2.98
CA GLY A 68 -5.40 -3.12 4.13
C GLY A 68 -4.56 -2.72 5.35
N MET A 69 -3.25 -2.96 5.37
CA MET A 69 -2.38 -2.44 6.42
C MET A 69 -2.19 -0.91 6.32
N TYR A 70 -2.23 -0.35 5.11
CA TYR A 70 -1.92 1.06 4.87
C TYR A 70 -3.15 1.89 4.50
N MET A 71 -4.22 1.26 4.00
CA MET A 71 -5.45 1.94 3.56
C MET A 71 -6.05 2.86 4.62
N GLY A 72 -6.18 2.38 5.87
CA GLY A 72 -6.70 3.22 6.96
C GLY A 72 -5.80 4.41 7.28
N GLU A 73 -4.48 4.25 7.21
CA GLU A 73 -3.52 5.33 7.45
C GLU A 73 -3.54 6.36 6.31
N LEU A 74 -3.72 5.91 5.06
CA LEU A 74 -3.91 6.78 3.91
C LEU A 74 -5.12 7.70 4.11
N VAL A 75 -6.27 7.12 4.47
CA VAL A 75 -7.49 7.89 4.77
C VAL A 75 -7.23 8.85 5.93
N ARG A 76 -6.58 8.41 7.02
CA ARG A 76 -6.28 9.28 8.17
C ARG A 76 -5.45 10.50 7.78
N ILE A 77 -4.38 10.33 7.01
CA ILE A 77 -3.50 11.42 6.60
C ILE A 77 -4.27 12.42 5.74
N ILE A 78 -5.08 11.94 4.79
CA ILE A 78 -5.93 12.81 3.96
C ILE A 78 -6.93 13.58 4.83
N LEU A 79 -7.60 12.94 5.79
CA LEU A 79 -8.52 13.60 6.71
C LEU A 79 -7.84 14.68 7.55
N VAL A 80 -6.62 14.42 8.05
CA VAL A 80 -5.81 15.41 8.76
C VAL A 80 -5.49 16.60 7.86
N GLN A 81 -5.09 16.36 6.61
CA GLN A 81 -4.76 17.42 5.67
C GLN A 81 -6.00 18.27 5.35
N MET A 82 -7.13 17.65 5.02
CA MET A 82 -8.39 18.34 4.76
C MET A 82 -8.88 19.16 5.96
N ALA A 83 -8.70 18.66 7.18
CA ALA A 83 -9.02 19.41 8.38
C ALA A 83 -8.09 20.62 8.55
N LYS A 84 -6.78 20.48 8.35
CA LYS A 84 -5.83 21.62 8.39
C LYS A 84 -6.18 22.70 7.36
N ASP A 85 -6.66 22.30 6.20
CA ASP A 85 -7.08 23.19 5.13
C ASP A 85 -8.47 23.80 5.35
N GLY A 86 -9.13 23.47 6.47
CA GLY A 86 -10.46 23.97 6.83
C GLY A 86 -11.61 23.36 6.02
N LEU A 87 -11.34 22.31 5.24
CA LEU A 87 -12.33 21.62 4.41
C LEU A 87 -13.20 20.64 5.20
N LEU A 88 -12.67 20.13 6.32
CA LEU A 88 -13.39 19.25 7.24
C LEU A 88 -13.33 19.76 8.68
N PHE A 89 -14.33 19.35 9.47
CA PHE A 89 -14.39 19.52 10.92
C PHE A 89 -14.20 20.97 11.40
N GLU A 90 -14.58 21.97 10.59
CA GLU A 90 -14.38 23.40 10.88
C GLU A 90 -12.91 23.75 11.21
N GLY A 91 -11.95 23.03 10.62
CA GLY A 91 -10.54 23.24 10.93
C GLY A 91 -10.03 22.57 12.20
N LYS A 92 -10.87 21.83 12.92
CA LYS A 92 -10.53 21.25 14.23
C LYS A 92 -9.98 19.83 14.09
N LEU A 93 -8.81 19.59 14.67
CA LEU A 93 -8.19 18.27 14.76
C LEU A 93 -8.43 17.69 16.15
N SER A 94 -8.96 16.46 16.22
CA SER A 94 -8.99 15.73 17.49
C SER A 94 -7.64 15.06 17.76
N PRO A 95 -7.24 14.88 19.02
CA PRO A 95 -6.01 14.15 19.36
C PRO A 95 -5.96 12.75 18.75
N GLU A 96 -7.09 12.05 18.67
CA GLU A 96 -7.22 10.69 18.14
C GLU A 96 -6.91 10.63 16.65
N LEU A 97 -7.34 11.63 15.87
CA LEU A 97 -7.08 11.70 14.43
C LEU A 97 -5.58 11.87 14.12
N LEU A 98 -4.80 12.39 15.07
CA LEU A 98 -3.35 12.55 14.95
C LEU A 98 -2.57 11.28 15.28
N ILE A 99 -3.20 10.26 15.87
CA ILE A 99 -2.53 9.01 16.24
C ILE A 99 -2.44 8.11 15.01
N LYS A 100 -1.22 7.85 14.56
CA LYS A 100 -0.92 6.90 13.47
C LYS A 100 -1.56 5.53 13.75
N GLY A 101 -2.21 4.97 12.73
CA GLY A 101 -2.83 3.63 12.79
C GLY A 101 -4.12 3.55 13.59
N HIS A 102 -4.59 4.65 14.20
CA HIS A 102 -5.84 4.66 14.97
C HIS A 102 -7.08 4.60 14.07
N PHE A 103 -6.95 5.02 12.80
CA PHE A 103 -7.98 4.83 11.80
C PHE A 103 -7.70 3.53 11.04
N GLU A 104 -8.27 2.43 11.51
CA GLU A 104 -8.12 1.11 10.90
C GLU A 104 -8.94 0.97 9.60
N THR A 105 -8.46 0.14 8.68
CA THR A 105 -9.14 -0.16 7.41
C THR A 105 -10.56 -0.72 7.59
N ARG A 106 -10.86 -1.39 8.71
CA ARG A 106 -12.23 -1.83 9.02
C ARG A 106 -13.23 -0.68 9.11
N TYR A 107 -12.79 0.52 9.49
CA TYR A 107 -13.63 1.71 9.52
C TYR A 107 -13.90 2.23 8.11
N VAL A 108 -12.93 2.17 7.20
CA VAL A 108 -13.13 2.48 5.77
C VAL A 108 -14.26 1.61 5.21
N SER A 109 -14.15 0.29 5.39
CA SER A 109 -15.16 -0.66 4.91
C SER A 109 -16.54 -0.49 5.56
N ALA A 110 -16.60 0.05 6.79
CA ALA A 110 -17.86 0.31 7.46
C ALA A 110 -18.52 1.62 6.99
N ILE A 111 -17.73 2.63 6.61
CA ILE A 111 -18.22 3.93 6.12
C ILE A 111 -18.75 3.84 4.69
N GLU A 112 -18.16 2.99 3.85
CA GLU A 112 -18.60 2.81 2.46
C GLU A 112 -19.92 2.03 2.29
N LYS A 113 -20.47 1.45 3.36
CA LYS A 113 -21.72 0.66 3.35
C LYS A 113 -22.93 1.50 3.73
#